data_AF-A0A3M1C5Z1-F1
#
_entry.id   AF-A0A3M1C5Z1-F1
#
_cell.length_a   1.000
_cell.length_b   1.000
_cell.length_c   1.000
_cell.angle_alpha   90.00
_cell.angle_beta   90.00
_cell.angle_gamma   90.00
#
_symmetry.space_group_name_H-M   'P 1'
#
loop_
_entity.id
_entity.type
_entity.pdbx_description
1 polymer ?
#
loop_
_entity_poly.entity_id
_entity_poly.type
_entity_poly.pdbx_seq_one_letter_code
_entity_poly.pdbx_strand_id
1 'polypeptide(L)'
;ARCYVYIAKIYLGQGNYKQCENTINELLTYQYTNDEINSQGMLVLADAYIQQNDYANAKIILETILNAKLNNENINKTAQSKLDEVNRNLNRNENTEQNKDLFDRMFEEYQKSKE
;
A
#
# COMPACT_ATOMS: atom_id res chain seq x y z
N ALA A 1 10.33 7.42 19.53
CA ALA A 1 10.21 6.66 18.26
C ALA A 1 9.13 5.59 18.33
N ARG A 2 9.27 4.49 19.09
CA ARG A 2 8.31 3.35 19.07
C ARG A 2 6.83 3.73 19.36
N CYS A 3 6.59 4.75 20.20
CA CYS A 3 5.23 5.25 20.46
C CYS A 3 4.51 5.73 19.18
N TYR A 4 5.20 6.36 18.24
CA TYR A 4 4.59 6.80 16.97
C TYR A 4 4.03 5.61 16.18
N VAL A 5 4.73 4.47 16.15
CA VAL A 5 4.25 3.25 15.49
C VAL A 5 2.94 2.77 16.13
N TYR A 6 2.84 2.81 17.46
CA TYR A 6 1.61 2.40 18.16
C TYR A 6 0.46 3.37 17.93
N ILE A 7 0.71 4.68 17.95
CA ILE A 7 -0.30 5.70 17.64
C ILE A 7 -0.80 5.54 16.20
N ALA A 8 0.10 5.34 15.24
CA ALA A 8 -0.26 5.09 13.85
C ALA A 8 -1.12 3.82 13.69
N LYS A 9 -0.80 2.73 14.40
CA LYS A 9 -1.63 1.51 14.42
C LYS A 9 -3.04 1.75 14.97
N ILE A 10 -3.18 2.61 15.97
CA ILE A 10 -4.50 3.00 16.50
C ILE A 10 -5.29 3.75 15.43
N TYR A 11 -4.67 4.76 14.79
CA TYR A 11 -5.32 5.49 13.71
C TYR A 11 -5.68 4.61 12.52
N LEU A 12 -4.80 3.68 12.14
CA LEU A 12 -5.08 2.67 11.13
C LEU A 12 -6.31 1.82 11.49
N GLY A 13 -6.38 1.30 12.72
CA GLY A 13 -7.52 0.51 13.20
C GLY A 13 -8.84 1.30 13.25
N GLN A 14 -8.78 2.64 13.32
CA GLN A 14 -9.93 3.53 13.25
C GLN A 14 -10.31 3.92 11.80
N GLY A 15 -9.54 3.50 10.79
CA GLY A 15 -9.69 3.98 9.42
C GLY A 15 -9.26 5.45 9.22
N ASN A 16 -8.56 6.04 10.19
CA ASN A 16 -8.08 7.41 10.11
C ASN A 16 -6.71 7.47 9.41
N TYR A 17 -6.72 7.16 8.12
CA TYR A 17 -5.50 6.96 7.33
C TYR A 17 -4.63 8.22 7.25
N LYS A 18 -5.24 9.40 7.18
CA LYS A 18 -4.50 10.68 7.16
C LYS A 18 -3.72 10.92 8.45
N GLN A 19 -4.31 10.63 9.61
CA GLN A 19 -3.59 10.76 10.88
C GLN A 19 -2.54 9.66 11.05
N CYS A 20 -2.81 8.45 10.55
CA CYS A 20 -1.81 7.39 10.47
C CYS A 20 -0.58 7.85 9.67
N GLU A 21 -0.78 8.39 8.46
CA GLU A 21 0.29 8.90 7.61
C GLU A 21 1.07 10.04 8.28
N ASN A 22 0.38 11.05 8.81
CA ASN A 22 1.04 12.15 9.52
C ASN A 22 1.92 11.65 10.67
N THR A 23 1.42 10.70 11.46
CA THR A 23 2.15 10.12 12.59
C THR A 23 3.41 9.38 12.14
N ILE A 24 3.35 8.66 11.01
CA ILE A 24 4.53 7.98 10.46
C ILE A 24 5.51 8.98 9.85
N ASN A 25 5.05 10.04 9.19
CA ASN A 25 5.93 11.10 8.68
C ASN A 25 6.67 11.80 9.84
N GLU A 26 5.99 12.08 10.95
CA GLU A 26 6.63 12.57 12.17
C GLU A 26 7.69 11.60 12.70
N LEU A 27 7.40 10.29 12.74
CA LEU A 27 8.40 9.28 13.12
C LEU A 27 9.65 9.32 12.24
N LEU A 28 9.48 9.40 10.92
CA LEU A 28 10.60 9.39 9.97
C LEU A 28 11.48 10.65 10.08
N THR A 29 10.92 11.76 10.55
CA THR A 29 11.67 13.00 10.84
C THR A 29 12.26 13.04 12.25
N TYR A 30 11.90 12.09 13.12
CA TYR A 30 12.30 12.10 14.52
C TYR A 30 13.75 11.63 14.71
N GLN A 31 14.62 12.52 15.21
CA GLN A 31 16.07 12.29 15.32
C GLN A 31 16.51 11.10 16.19
N TYR A 32 15.65 10.59 17.09
CA TYR A 32 15.96 9.43 17.95
C TYR A 32 15.20 8.17 17.50
N THR A 33 15.23 7.90 16.20
CA THR A 33 14.72 6.67 15.57
C THR A 33 15.87 5.80 15.06
N ASN A 34 15.55 4.60 14.61
CA ASN A 34 16.48 3.71 13.92
C ASN A 34 15.78 3.02 12.74
N ASP A 35 16.55 2.37 11.88
CA ASP A 35 16.04 1.74 10.66
C ASP A 35 14.94 0.72 10.96
N GLU A 36 15.09 -0.08 12.03
CA GLU A 36 14.07 -1.07 12.41
C GLU A 36 12.73 -0.43 12.76
N ILE A 37 12.74 0.63 13.59
CA ILE A 37 11.53 1.33 14.00
C ILE A 37 10.92 2.08 12.81
N ASN A 38 11.76 2.69 11.96
CA ASN A 38 11.31 3.36 10.75
C ASN A 38 10.61 2.38 9.82
N SER A 39 11.19 1.21 9.58
CA SER A 39 10.59 0.19 8.72
C SER A 39 9.32 -0.42 9.33
N GLN A 40 9.24 -0.55 10.65
CA GLN A 40 7.97 -0.90 11.32
C GLN A 40 6.90 0.17 11.09
N GLY A 41 7.25 1.45 11.13
CA GLY A 41 6.34 2.55 10.79
C GLY A 41 5.91 2.54 9.32
N MET A 42 6.86 2.32 8.41
CA MET A 42 6.57 2.22 6.98
C MET A 42 5.68 1.02 6.65
N LEU A 43 5.81 -0.11 7.35
CA LEU A 43 4.87 -1.24 7.19
C LEU A 43 3.43 -0.84 7.57
N VAL A 44 3.27 -0.07 8.64
CA VAL A 44 1.94 0.44 9.06
C VAL A 44 1.39 1.42 8.01
N LEU A 45 2.25 2.24 7.42
CA LEU A 45 1.86 3.15 6.34
C LEU A 45 1.44 2.39 5.07
N ALA A 46 2.18 1.35 4.68
CA ALA A 46 1.79 0.47 3.58
C ALA A 46 0.42 -0.17 3.84
N ASP A 47 0.14 -0.61 5.07
CA ASP A 47 -1.18 -1.14 5.44
C ASP A 47 -2.30 -0.10 5.32
N ALA A 48 -2.03 1.16 5.65
CA ALA A 48 -2.99 2.25 5.45
C ALA A 48 -3.32 2.45 3.96
N TYR A 49 -2.31 2.38 3.08
CA TYR A 49 -2.53 2.47 1.64
C TYR A 49 -3.27 1.25 1.08
N ILE A 50 -2.95 0.03 1.54
CA ILE A 50 -3.67 -1.19 1.16
C ILE A 50 -5.15 -1.11 1.54
N GLN A 51 -5.48 -0.65 2.75
CA GLN A 51 -6.89 -0.51 3.19
C GLN A 51 -7.67 0.55 2.40
N GLN A 52 -6.96 1.51 1.78
CA GLN A 52 -7.54 2.50 0.87
C GLN A 52 -7.61 2.02 -0.59
N ASN A 53 -7.18 0.78 -0.88
CA ASN A 53 -6.99 0.24 -2.23
C ASN A 53 -5.97 1.03 -3.07
N ASP A 54 -5.14 1.84 -2.42
CA ASP A 54 -4.04 2.56 -3.06
C ASP A 54 -2.80 1.67 -3.15
N TYR A 55 -2.93 0.65 -4.00
CA TYR A 55 -1.90 -0.38 -4.17
C TYR A 55 -0.61 0.17 -4.78
N ALA A 56 -0.69 1.28 -5.54
CA ALA A 56 0.49 1.91 -6.13
C ALA A 56 1.39 2.51 -5.05
N ASN A 57 0.85 3.30 -4.13
CA ASN A 57 1.63 3.88 -3.03
C ASN A 57 2.09 2.81 -2.03
N ALA A 58 1.25 1.81 -1.74
CA ALA A 58 1.64 0.67 -0.91
C ALA A 58 2.86 -0.07 -1.50
N LYS A 59 2.89 -0.29 -2.82
CA LYS A 59 4.00 -0.94 -3.51
C LYS A 59 5.32 -0.20 -3.32
N ILE A 60 5.32 1.11 -3.58
CA ILE A 60 6.52 1.97 -3.47
C ILE A 60 7.13 1.87 -2.06
N ILE A 61 6.30 1.91 -1.03
CA ILE A 61 6.75 1.82 0.36
C ILE A 61 7.36 0.44 0.65
N LEU A 62 6.69 -0.64 0.23
CA LEU A 62 7.15 -2.00 0.47
C LEU A 62 8.48 -2.29 -0.26
N GLU A 63 8.61 -1.83 -1.50
CA GLU A 63 9.87 -1.92 -2.26
C GLU A 63 10.98 -1.11 -1.58
N THR A 64 10.67 0.07 -1.03
CA THR A 64 11.65 0.88 -0.28
C THR A 64 12.17 0.12 0.95
N ILE A 65 11.30 -0.56 1.70
CA ILE A 65 11.70 -1.38 2.86
C ILE A 65 12.62 -2.53 2.43
N LEU A 66 12.26 -3.24 1.36
CA LEU A 66 13.04 -4.38 0.87
C LEU A 66 14.41 -3.96 0.30
N ASN A 67 14.45 -2.80 -0.37
CA ASN A 67 15.68 -2.24 -0.92
C ASN A 67 16.65 -1.74 0.16
N ALA A 68 16.14 -1.36 1.34
CA ALA A 68 16.96 -0.97 2.49
C ALA A 68 17.77 -2.14 3.08
N LYS A 69 17.49 -3.39 2.68
CA LYS A 69 18.23 -4.61 3.09
C LYS A 69 18.46 -4.68 4.60
N LEU A 70 17.40 -4.46 5.37
CA LEU A 70 17.47 -4.52 6.83
C LEU A 70 17.94 -5.90 7.29
N ASN A 71 18.76 -5.95 8.35
CA ASN A 71 19.16 -7.19 9.03
C ASN A 71 18.02 -7.79 9.88
N ASN A 72 16.76 -7.55 9.50
CA ASN A 72 15.58 -8.06 10.19
C ASN A 72 14.74 -8.91 9.21
N GLU A 73 14.94 -10.22 9.27
CA GLU A 73 14.29 -11.18 8.38
C GLU A 73 12.76 -11.15 8.51
N ASN A 74 12.22 -10.86 9.69
CA ASN A 74 10.77 -10.81 9.92
C ASN A 74 10.13 -9.60 9.22
N ILE A 75 10.78 -8.44 9.25
CA ILE A 75 10.33 -7.24 8.53
C ILE A 75 10.36 -7.52 7.02
N ASN A 76 11.46 -8.07 6.52
CA ASN A 76 11.61 -8.38 5.09
C ASN A 76 10.57 -9.40 4.61
N LYS A 77 10.33 -10.48 5.36
CA LYS A 77 9.29 -11.48 5.05
C LYS A 77 7.91 -10.85 5.01
N THR A 78 7.60 -10.00 5.99
CA THR A 78 6.31 -9.31 6.07
C THR A 78 6.13 -8.35 4.89
N ALA A 79 7.15 -7.56 4.57
CA ALA A 79 7.14 -6.64 3.43
C ALA A 79 6.95 -7.40 2.11
N GLN A 80 7.68 -8.50 1.90
CA GLN A 80 7.55 -9.33 0.71
C GLN A 80 6.14 -9.94 0.59
N SER A 81 5.61 -10.51 1.67
CA SER A 81 4.26 -11.09 1.66
C SER A 81 3.19 -10.07 1.29
N LYS A 82 3.31 -8.83 1.79
CA LYS A 82 2.39 -7.73 1.46
C LYS A 82 2.60 -7.24 0.03
N LEU A 83 3.85 -7.20 -0.45
CA LEU A 83 4.15 -6.80 -1.83
C LEU A 83 3.54 -7.78 -2.83
N ASP A 84 3.59 -9.08 -2.53
CA ASP A 84 2.96 -10.11 -3.36
C ASP A 84 1.43 -9.94 -3.39
N GLU A 85 0.81 -9.56 -2.27
CA GLU A 85 -0.62 -9.23 -2.21
C GLU A 85 -0.97 -7.99 -3.04
N VAL A 86 -0.19 -6.92 -2.89
CA VAL A 86 -0.34 -5.67 -3.64
C VAL A 86 -0.23 -5.91 -5.15
N ASN A 87 0.78 -6.67 -5.59
CA ASN A 87 0.95 -7.00 -7.01
C ASN A 87 -0.21 -7.84 -7.56
N ARG A 88 -0.77 -8.78 -6.77
CA ARG A 88 -1.97 -9.52 -7.19
C ARG A 88 -3.18 -8.61 -7.38
N ASN A 89 -3.36 -7.62 -6.51
CA ASN A 89 -4.48 -6.68 -6.62
C ASN A 89 -4.31 -5.71 -7.78
N LEU A 90 -3.09 -5.19 -8.03
CA LEU A 90 -2.80 -4.38 -9.21
C LEU A 90 -3.14 -5.12 -10.52
N ASN A 91 -2.65 -6.35 -10.66
CA ASN A 91 -2.95 -7.17 -11.84
C ASN A 91 -4.45 -7.46 -12.00
N ARG A 92 -5.20 -7.61 -10.90
CA ARG A 92 -6.66 -7.80 -10.96
C ARG A 92 -7.37 -6.54 -11.43
N ASN A 93 -6.95 -5.37 -10.95
CA ASN A 93 -7.55 -4.09 -11.33
C ASN A 93 -7.32 -3.81 -12.82
N GLU A 94 -6.10 -4.00 -13.31
CA GLU A 94 -5.76 -3.85 -14.74
C GLU A 94 -6.62 -4.76 -15.64
N ASN A 95 -6.78 -6.04 -15.25
CA ASN A 95 -7.62 -6.97 -16.00
C ASN A 95 -9.12 -6.58 -15.97
N THR A 96 -9.59 -6.02 -14.85
CA THR A 96 -10.98 -5.60 -14.70
C THR A 96 -11.29 -4.38 -15.57
N GLU A 97 -10.39 -3.40 -15.60
CA GLU A 97 -10.49 -2.23 -16.47
C GLU A 97 -10.47 -2.63 -17.96
N GLN A 98 -9.52 -3.48 -18.37
CA GLN A 98 -9.46 -3.97 -19.75
C GLN A 98 -10.74 -4.71 -20.19
N ASN A 99 -11.31 -5.54 -19.30
CA ASN A 99 -12.54 -6.26 -19.60
C ASN A 99 -13.74 -5.33 -19.73
N LYS A 100 -13.81 -4.27 -18.90
CA LYS A 100 -14.87 -3.27 -18.98
C LYS A 100 -14.79 -2.49 -20.30
N ASP A 101 -13.59 -2.04 -20.67
CA ASP A 101 -13.36 -1.32 -21.93
C ASP A 101 -13.68 -2.18 -23.17
N LEU A 102 -13.42 -3.49 -23.11
CA LEU A 102 -13.80 -4.41 -24.17
C LEU A 102 -15.32 -4.56 -24.26
N PHE A 103 -15.99 -4.71 -23.12
CA PHE A 103 -17.45 -4.82 -23.09
C PHE A 103 -18.13 -3.55 -23.62
N ASP A 104 -17.68 -2.38 -23.18
CA ASP A 104 -18.23 -1.09 -23.61
C ASP A 104 -18.08 -0.92 -25.13
N ARG A 105 -16.91 -1.26 -25.71
CA ARG A 105 -16.71 -1.26 -27.17
C ARG A 105 -17.62 -2.24 -27.91
N MET A 106 -17.73 -3.48 -27.44
CA MET A 106 -18.62 -4.47 -28.08
C MET A 106 -20.09 -4.06 -28.01
N PHE A 107 -20.51 -3.43 -26.91
CA PHE A 107 -21.86 -2.93 -26.74
C PHE A 107 -22.17 -1.78 -27.70
N GLU A 108 -21.25 -0.82 -27.85
CA GLU A 108 -21.39 0.27 -28.83
C GLU A 108 -21.49 -0.24 -30.27
N GLU A 109 -20.67 -1.21 -30.66
CA GLU A 109 -20.72 -1.84 -31.99
C GLU A 109 -22.07 -2.55 -32.23
N TYR A 110 -22.57 -3.26 -31.23
CA TYR A 110 -23.88 -3.92 -31.31
C TYR A 110 -25.03 -2.93 -31.51
N GLN A 111 -25.03 -1.80 -30.80
CA GLN A 111 -26.07 -0.77 -30.98
C GLN A 111 -26.01 -0.17 -32.39
N LYS A 112 -24.82 0.16 -32.90
CA LYS A 112 -24.64 0.65 -34.27
C LYS A 112 -25.12 -0.34 -35.33
N SER A 113 -24.99 -1.64 -35.10
CA SER A 113 -25.45 -2.66 -36.04
C SER A 113 -26.98 -2.78 -36.17
N LYS A 114 -27.74 -2.11 -35.29
CA LYS A 114 -29.21 -2.10 -35.28
C LYS A 114 -29.83 -0.84 -35.89
N GLU A 115 -29.04 0.18 -36.18
CA GLU A 115 -29.44 1.40 -36.89
C GLU A 115 -29.29 1.23 -38.41
#